data_AF-A0A958Y9N7-F1
#
_entry.id   AF-A0A958Y9N7-F1
#
_cell.length_a   1.000
_cell.length_b   1.000
_cell.length_c   1.000
_cell.angle_alpha   90.00
_cell.angle_beta   90.00
_cell.angle_gamma   90.00
#
_symmetry.space_group_name_H-M   'P 1'
#
loop_
_entity.id
_entity.type
_entity.pdbx_description
1 polymer ?
#
loop_
_entity_poly.entity_id
_entity_poly.type
_entity_poly.pdbx_seq_one_letter_code
_entity_poly.pdbx_strand_id
1 'polypeptide(L)'
;ESLDYYQQGLDIAQKNNDKTSMGACLNGIGRCYQVQGDYSKCIEYYERSLKMFEAVGDKRRTASLMYNIAGIYQQQGNNPKGLEYLQSSLKMFEELENEYGISTLLNGISKIHLFQKEYDKAMINYKRSLDIGRKNDDKLTMAYA
;
A
#
# COMPACT_ATOMS: atom_id res chain seq x y z
N GLU A 1 1.12 10.16 22.49
CA GLU A 1 -0.34 10.29 22.31
C GLU A 1 -0.89 9.32 21.27
N SER A 2 -0.54 9.41 19.98
CA SER A 2 -1.15 8.53 18.94
C SER A 2 -1.00 7.01 19.16
N LEU A 3 0.13 6.54 19.70
CA LEU A 3 0.37 5.11 19.91
C LEU A 3 -0.56 4.50 20.97
N ASP A 4 -0.79 5.23 22.07
CA ASP A 4 -1.63 4.78 23.18
C ASP A 4 -3.10 4.66 22.76
N TYR A 5 -3.61 5.64 22.00
CA TYR A 5 -4.96 5.59 21.44
C TYR A 5 -5.20 4.36 20.55
N TYR A 6 -4.25 4.03 19.67
CA TYR A 6 -4.39 2.83 18.84
C TYR A 6 -4.26 1.53 19.63
N GLN A 7 -3.46 1.51 20.70
CA GLN A 7 -3.35 0.33 21.57
C GLN A 7 -4.65 0.10 22.34
N GLN A 8 -5.24 1.14 22.92
CA GLN A 8 -6.55 1.04 23.58
C GLN A 8 -7.65 0.60 22.59
N GLY A 9 -7.64 1.16 21.37
CA GLY A 9 -8.57 0.76 20.31
C GLY A 9 -8.40 -0.71 19.90
N LEU A 10 -7.16 -1.19 19.83
CA LEU A 10 -6.86 -2.59 19.54
C LEU A 10 -7.42 -3.53 20.62
N ASP A 11 -7.25 -3.17 21.90
CA ASP A 11 -7.75 -3.98 23.02
C ASP A 11 -9.30 -4.07 23.00
N ILE A 12 -9.98 -2.97 22.68
CA ILE A 12 -11.45 -2.95 22.52
C ILE A 12 -11.87 -3.82 21.33
N ALA A 13 -11.20 -3.67 20.19
CA ALA A 13 -11.51 -4.45 18.99
C ALA A 13 -11.30 -5.95 19.22
N GLN A 14 -10.27 -6.34 19.96
CA GLN A 14 -10.02 -7.72 20.37
C GLN A 14 -11.14 -8.28 21.26
N LYS A 15 -11.57 -7.52 22.28
CA LYS A 15 -12.69 -7.94 23.15
C LYS A 15 -13.98 -8.18 22.38
N ASN A 16 -14.17 -7.41 21.29
CA ASN A 16 -15.35 -7.51 20.43
C ASN A 16 -15.17 -8.49 19.26
N ASN A 17 -14.00 -9.14 19.11
CA ASN A 17 -13.62 -9.93 17.94
C ASN A 17 -13.79 -9.20 16.59
N ASP A 18 -13.66 -7.87 16.59
CA ASP A 18 -13.78 -7.03 15.40
C ASP A 18 -12.44 -6.97 14.66
N LYS A 19 -12.23 -7.95 13.76
CA LYS A 19 -11.04 -8.03 12.93
C LYS A 19 -10.80 -6.79 12.06
N THR A 20 -11.86 -6.12 11.62
CA THR A 20 -11.75 -4.91 10.79
C THR A 20 -11.13 -3.78 11.59
N SER A 21 -11.63 -3.55 12.80
CA SER A 21 -11.10 -2.53 13.71
C SER A 21 -9.71 -2.91 14.24
N MET A 22 -9.45 -4.20 14.50
CA MET A 22 -8.11 -4.69 14.85
C MET A 22 -7.10 -4.34 13.75
N GLY A 23 -7.42 -4.61 12.48
CA GLY A 23 -6.58 -4.24 11.34
C GLY A 23 -6.30 -2.74 11.29
N ALA A 24 -7.33 -1.91 11.42
CA ALA A 24 -7.17 -0.45 11.40
C ALA A 24 -6.26 0.06 12.54
N CYS A 25 -6.42 -0.47 13.76
CA CYS A 25 -5.58 -0.08 14.90
C CYS A 25 -4.13 -0.53 14.71
N LEU A 26 -3.91 -1.77 14.26
CA LEU A 26 -2.57 -2.30 13.97
C LEU A 26 -1.85 -1.47 12.89
N ASN A 27 -2.56 -1.07 11.82
CA ASN A 27 -2.02 -0.15 10.82
C ASN A 27 -1.65 1.21 11.43
N GLY A 28 -2.50 1.76 12.30
CA GLY A 28 -2.20 3.00 13.04
C GLY A 28 -0.93 2.90 13.90
N ILE A 29 -0.76 1.78 14.61
CA ILE A 29 0.44 1.50 15.40
C ILE A 29 1.69 1.40 14.50
N GLY A 30 1.59 0.65 13.39
CA GLY A 30 2.68 0.54 12.42
C GLY A 30 3.13 1.90 11.90
N ARG A 31 2.18 2.79 11.58
CA ARG A 31 2.47 4.16 11.14
C ARG A 31 3.15 4.99 12.23
N CYS A 32 2.80 4.80 13.51
CA CYS A 32 3.50 5.46 14.61
C CYS A 32 4.99 5.06 14.64
N TYR A 33 5.28 3.77 14.50
CA TYR A 33 6.66 3.28 14.45
C TYR A 33 7.41 3.73 13.18
N GLN A 34 6.73 3.82 12.04
CA GLN A 34 7.30 4.40 10.82
C GLN A 34 7.79 5.83 11.07
N VAL A 35 6.97 6.68 11.69
CA VAL A 35 7.33 8.08 11.98
C VAL A 35 8.49 8.17 12.98
N GLN A 36 8.61 7.20 13.88
CA GLN A 36 9.73 7.09 14.83
C GLN A 36 11.02 6.52 14.19
N GLY A 37 10.96 6.02 12.96
CA GLY A 37 12.07 5.37 12.28
C GLY A 37 12.31 3.91 12.71
N ASP A 38 11.45 3.33 13.56
CA ASP A 38 11.51 1.92 13.93
C ASP A 38 10.84 1.06 12.86
N TYR A 39 11.55 0.86 11.76
CA TYR A 39 11.04 0.13 10.59
C TYR A 39 10.76 -1.34 10.88
N SER A 40 11.50 -1.95 11.80
CA SER A 40 11.27 -3.35 12.20
C SER A 40 9.92 -3.53 12.87
N LYS A 41 9.58 -2.69 13.86
CA LYS A 41 8.25 -2.71 14.48
C LYS A 41 7.17 -2.27 13.50
N CYS A 42 7.43 -1.27 12.67
CA CYS A 42 6.49 -0.84 11.63
C CYS A 42 6.04 -2.03 10.76
N ILE A 43 6.99 -2.82 10.25
CA ILE A 43 6.69 -4.00 9.42
C ILE A 43 5.90 -5.04 10.21
N GLU A 44 6.30 -5.35 11.46
CA GLU A 44 5.58 -6.31 12.30
C GLU A 44 4.09 -5.95 12.44
N TYR A 45 3.79 -4.68 12.77
CA TYR A 45 2.42 -4.22 12.94
C TYR A 45 1.65 -4.13 11.63
N TYR A 46 2.30 -3.73 10.53
CA TYR A 46 1.69 -3.77 9.20
C TYR A 46 1.38 -5.20 8.75
N GLU A 47 2.25 -6.19 8.97
CA GLU A 47 1.97 -7.60 8.63
C GLU A 47 0.82 -8.18 9.47
N ARG A 48 0.75 -7.82 10.76
CA ARG A 48 -0.40 -8.18 11.61
C ARG A 48 -1.70 -7.56 11.10
N SER A 49 -1.67 -6.29 10.70
CA SER A 49 -2.81 -5.62 10.08
C SER A 49 -3.20 -6.26 8.74
N LEU A 50 -2.23 -6.71 7.95
CA LEU A 50 -2.46 -7.36 6.66
C LEU A 50 -3.28 -8.63 6.83
N LYS A 51 -2.87 -9.49 7.78
CA LYS A 51 -3.59 -10.71 8.14
C LYS A 51 -5.04 -10.44 8.55
N MET A 52 -5.30 -9.32 9.22
CA MET A 52 -6.66 -8.95 9.61
C MET A 52 -7.52 -8.58 8.40
N PHE A 53 -7.00 -7.75 7.48
CA PHE A 53 -7.73 -7.35 6.28
C PHE A 53 -7.94 -8.51 5.30
N GLU A 54 -6.96 -9.39 5.16
CA GLU A 54 -7.09 -10.64 4.41
C GLU A 54 -8.18 -11.55 5.00
N ALA A 55 -8.21 -11.71 6.33
CA ALA A 55 -9.18 -12.56 7.01
C ALA A 55 -10.63 -12.08 6.87
N VAL A 56 -10.85 -10.79 6.61
CA VAL A 56 -12.18 -10.21 6.36
C VAL A 56 -12.46 -9.98 4.87
N GLY A 57 -11.53 -10.34 3.98
CA GLY A 57 -11.68 -10.18 2.54
C GLY A 57 -11.60 -8.73 2.04
N ASP A 58 -11.03 -7.80 2.81
CA ASP A 58 -10.91 -6.39 2.41
C ASP A 58 -9.73 -6.17 1.47
N LYS A 59 -9.92 -6.54 0.20
CA LYS A 59 -8.88 -6.42 -0.85
C LYS A 59 -8.31 -5.01 -0.97
N ARG A 60 -9.13 -3.97 -0.81
CA ARG A 60 -8.69 -2.57 -0.98
C ARG A 60 -7.71 -2.18 0.13
N ARG A 61 -8.02 -2.49 1.39
CA ARG A 61 -7.12 -2.21 2.52
C ARG A 61 -5.89 -3.12 2.49
N THR A 62 -6.04 -4.39 2.10
CA THR A 62 -4.91 -5.31 1.90
C THR A 62 -3.92 -4.75 0.87
N ALA A 63 -4.38 -4.36 -0.32
CA ALA A 63 -3.51 -3.81 -1.36
C ALA A 63 -2.84 -2.50 -0.92
N SER A 64 -3.58 -1.59 -0.28
CA SER A 64 -3.04 -0.32 0.22
C SER A 64 -1.96 -0.55 1.28
N LEU A 65 -2.13 -1.56 2.13
CA LEU A 65 -1.15 -1.88 3.17
C LEU A 65 0.10 -2.54 2.61
N MET A 66 -0.03 -3.41 1.60
CA MET A 66 1.12 -3.94 0.85
C MET A 66 1.96 -2.81 0.23
N TYR A 67 1.32 -1.78 -0.32
CA TYR A 67 2.02 -0.58 -0.81
C TYR A 67 2.81 0.12 0.29
N ASN A 68 2.23 0.28 1.49
CA ASN A 68 2.93 0.89 2.62
C ASN A 68 4.13 0.05 3.07
N ILE A 69 3.96 -1.27 3.17
CA ILE A 69 5.06 -2.20 3.52
C ILE A 69 6.18 -2.11 2.49
N ALA A 70 5.85 -2.05 1.20
CA ALA A 70 6.84 -1.87 0.15
C ALA A 70 7.66 -0.59 0.34
N GLY A 71 7.01 0.52 0.70
CA GLY A 71 7.67 1.79 1.00
C GLY A 71 8.66 1.67 2.16
N ILE A 72 8.34 0.89 3.21
CA ILE A 72 9.28 0.64 4.31
C ILE A 72 10.50 -0.15 3.84
N TYR A 73 10.30 -1.22 3.06
CA TYR A 73 11.42 -1.99 2.52
C TYR A 73 12.32 -1.16 1.60
N GLN A 74 11.74 -0.25 0.80
CA GLN A 74 12.52 0.72 0.01
C GLN A 74 13.34 1.66 0.90
N GLN A 75 12.77 2.17 2.00
CA GLN A 75 13.49 3.03 2.95
C GLN A 75 14.65 2.28 3.63
N GLN A 76 14.53 0.97 3.81
CA GLN A 76 15.60 0.10 4.30
C GLN A 76 16.60 -0.32 3.20
N GLY A 77 16.42 0.12 1.95
CA GLY A 77 17.25 -0.29 0.81
C GLY A 77 16.96 -1.70 0.27
N ASN A 78 15.97 -2.41 0.82
CA ASN A 78 15.54 -3.72 0.36
C ASN A 78 14.54 -3.60 -0.80
N ASN A 79 15.04 -3.13 -1.93
CA ASN A 79 14.25 -2.97 -3.16
C ASN A 79 13.63 -4.28 -3.69
N PRO A 80 14.29 -5.45 -3.64
CA PRO A 80 13.67 -6.71 -4.08
C PRO A 80 12.38 -7.02 -3.31
N LYS A 81 12.42 -6.95 -1.97
CA LYS A 81 11.23 -7.21 -1.15
C LYS A 81 10.17 -6.14 -1.33
N GLY A 82 10.57 -4.87 -1.46
CA GLY A 82 9.65 -3.80 -1.80
C GLY A 82 8.92 -4.03 -3.12
N LEU A 83 9.64 -4.51 -4.15
CA LEU A 83 9.07 -4.81 -5.46
C LEU A 83 8.03 -5.94 -5.41
N GLU A 84 8.28 -7.00 -4.64
CA GLU A 84 7.33 -8.11 -4.44
C GLU A 84 5.98 -7.58 -3.91
N TYR A 85 6.01 -6.77 -2.84
CA TYR A 85 4.79 -6.18 -2.28
C TYR A 85 4.09 -5.23 -3.25
N LEU A 86 4.83 -4.43 -4.02
CA LEU A 86 4.23 -3.56 -5.05
C LEU A 86 3.53 -4.38 -6.14
N GLN A 87 4.11 -5.48 -6.59
CA GLN A 87 3.53 -6.34 -7.61
C GLN A 87 2.28 -7.06 -7.09
N SER A 88 2.30 -7.57 -5.85
CA SER A 88 1.12 -8.16 -5.22
C SER A 88 -0.01 -7.13 -5.05
N SER A 89 0.32 -5.92 -4.60
CA SER A 89 -0.64 -4.81 -4.49
C SER A 89 -1.22 -4.43 -5.86
N LEU A 90 -0.38 -4.41 -6.90
CA LEU A 90 -0.78 -4.03 -8.26
C LEU A 90 -1.81 -5.00 -8.80
N LYS A 91 -1.57 -6.30 -8.67
CA LYS A 91 -2.51 -7.34 -9.07
C LYS A 91 -3.87 -7.18 -8.38
N MET A 92 -3.89 -6.88 -7.08
CA MET A 92 -5.14 -6.65 -6.37
C MET A 92 -5.88 -5.40 -6.84
N PHE A 93 -5.19 -4.30 -7.11
CA PHE A 93 -5.86 -3.11 -7.64
C PHE A 93 -6.30 -3.25 -9.09
N GLU A 94 -5.62 -4.10 -9.89
CA GLU A 94 -6.10 -4.54 -11.21
C GLU A 94 -7.41 -5.31 -11.08
N GLU A 95 -7.52 -6.26 -10.15
CA GLU A 95 -8.77 -7.00 -9.86
C GLU A 95 -9.91 -6.08 -9.37
N LEU A 96 -9.57 -4.99 -8.69
CA LEU A 96 -10.53 -3.99 -8.19
C LEU A 96 -10.83 -2.89 -9.22
N GLU A 97 -10.25 -2.95 -10.41
CA GLU A 97 -10.34 -1.92 -11.45
C GLU A 97 -10.01 -0.50 -10.93
N ASN A 98 -9.11 -0.41 -9.95
CA ASN A 98 -8.76 0.83 -9.30
C ASN A 98 -7.62 1.53 -10.04
N GLU A 99 -7.98 2.29 -11.09
CA GLU A 99 -7.04 3.01 -11.95
C GLU A 99 -6.05 3.91 -11.17
N TYR A 100 -6.51 4.59 -10.11
CA TYR A 100 -5.65 5.43 -9.27
C TYR A 100 -4.59 4.62 -8.51
N GLY A 101 -5.00 3.50 -7.90
CA GLY A 101 -4.10 2.59 -7.19
C GLY A 101 -3.08 1.95 -8.13
N ILE A 102 -3.55 1.49 -9.31
CA ILE A 102 -2.69 0.94 -10.37
C ILE A 102 -1.64 1.98 -10.77
N SER A 103 -2.04 3.21 -11.08
CA SER A 103 -1.11 4.28 -11.49
C SER A 103 -0.07 4.60 -10.41
N THR A 104 -0.49 4.67 -9.15
CA THR A 104 0.41 4.91 -8.01
C THR A 104 1.47 3.81 -7.89
N LEU A 105 1.06 2.56 -8.04
CA LEU A 105 1.95 1.40 -7.93
C LEU A 105 2.92 1.28 -9.09
N LEU A 106 2.46 1.53 -10.32
CA LEU A 106 3.33 1.57 -11.50
C LEU A 106 4.43 2.62 -11.35
N ASN A 107 4.11 3.78 -10.77
CA ASN A 107 5.12 4.79 -10.45
C ASN A 107 6.12 4.31 -9.39
N GLY A 108 5.66 3.61 -8.35
CA GLY A 108 6.52 3.00 -7.34
C GLY A 108 7.47 1.95 -7.93
N ILE A 109 6.95 1.06 -8.78
CA ILE A 109 7.72 0.02 -9.48
C ILE A 109 8.74 0.67 -10.43
N SER A 110 8.35 1.71 -11.15
CA SER A 110 9.23 2.44 -12.06
C SER A 110 10.42 3.05 -11.33
N LYS A 111 10.20 3.63 -10.14
CA LYS A 111 11.30 4.18 -9.30
C LYS A 111 12.31 3.10 -8.90
N ILE A 112 11.85 1.89 -8.55
CA ILE A 112 12.75 0.76 -8.25
C ILE A 112 13.58 0.41 -9.49
N HIS A 113 12.93 0.22 -10.64
CA HIS A 113 13.64 -0.13 -11.87
C HIS A 113 14.64 0.96 -12.30
N LEU A 114 14.30 2.25 -12.13
CA LEU A 114 15.25 3.35 -12.35
C LEU A 114 16.48 3.23 -11.44
N PHE A 115 16.28 2.96 -10.15
CA PHE A 115 17.39 2.75 -9.22
C PHE A 115 18.28 1.56 -9.63
N GLN A 116 17.67 0.51 -10.19
CA GLN A 116 18.37 -0.67 -10.71
C GLN A 116 18.97 -0.48 -12.11
N LYS A 117 18.81 0.71 -12.73
CA LYS A 117 19.20 1.02 -14.12
C LYS A 117 18.49 0.18 -15.18
N GLU A 118 17.33 -0.39 -14.83
CA GLU A 118 16.46 -1.13 -15.74
C GLU A 118 15.50 -0.16 -16.46
N TYR A 119 16.07 0.73 -17.28
CA TYR A 119 15.33 1.86 -17.86
C TYR A 119 14.16 1.43 -18.75
N ASP A 120 14.30 0.34 -19.50
CA ASP A 120 13.23 -0.18 -20.36
C ASP A 120 11.99 -0.57 -19.54
N LYS A 121 12.20 -1.28 -18.43
CA LYS A 121 11.11 -1.68 -17.53
C LYS A 121 10.49 -0.46 -16.86
N ALA A 122 11.30 0.50 -16.43
CA ALA A 122 10.80 1.75 -15.86
C ALA A 122 9.93 2.52 -16.87
N MET A 123 10.38 2.65 -18.11
CA MET A 123 9.67 3.37 -19.17
C MET A 123 8.32 2.72 -19.51
N ILE A 124 8.27 1.38 -19.57
CA ILE A 124 7.01 0.65 -19.79
C ILE A 124 6.00 0.96 -18.68
N ASN A 125 6.43 0.91 -17.42
CA ASN A 125 5.56 1.17 -16.28
C ASN A 125 5.10 2.64 -16.22
N TYR A 126 5.99 3.61 -16.48
CA TYR A 126 5.61 5.02 -16.56
C TYR A 126 4.62 5.30 -17.68
N LYS A 127 4.85 4.75 -18.88
CA LYS A 127 3.92 4.92 -19.99
C LYS A 127 2.53 4.39 -19.63
N ARG A 128 2.46 3.20 -19.02
CA ARG A 128 1.20 2.62 -18.55
C ARG A 128 0.50 3.51 -17.50
N SER A 129 1.24 4.07 -16.55
CA SER A 129 0.70 5.01 -15.55
C SER A 129 0.14 6.29 -16.21
N LEU A 130 0.86 6.87 -17.17
CA LEU A 130 0.44 8.07 -17.90
C LEU A 130 -0.81 7.81 -18.76
N ASP A 131 -0.88 6.66 -19.44
CA ASP A 131 -2.03 6.30 -20.26
C ASP A 131 -3.30 6.14 -19.42
N ILE A 132 -3.19 5.66 -18.17
CA ILE A 132 -4.31 5.62 -17.23
C ILE A 132 -4.74 7.04 -16.82
N GLY A 133 -3.79 7.93 -16.54
CA GLY A 133 -4.07 9.33 -16.19
C GLY A 133 -4.83 10.06 -17.31
N ARG A 134 -4.35 9.95 -18.54
CA ARG A 134 -5.00 10.59 -19.72
C ARG A 134 -6.42 10.13 -19.93
N LYS A 135 -6.67 8.80 -19.86
CA LYS A 135 -8.02 8.25 -19.98
C LYS A 135 -8.99 8.85 -18.95
N ASN A 136 -8.52 9.17 -17.76
CA ASN A 136 -9.35 9.76 -16.72
C ASN A 136 -9.66 11.23 -16.95
N ASP A 137 -8.68 11.99 -17.44
CA ASP A 137 -8.91 13.40 -17.84
C ASP A 137 -9.90 13.48 -19.01
N ASP A 138 -9.79 12.57 -19.99
CA ASP A 138 -10.70 12.50 -21.14
C ASP A 138 -12.13 12.14 -20.71
N LYS A 139 -12.30 11.12 -19.83
CA LYS A 139 -13.61 10.75 -19.24
C LYS A 139 -14.24 11.91 -18.48
N LEU A 140 -13.45 12.63 -17.67
CA LEU A 140 -13.92 13.78 -16.90
C LEU A 140 -14.41 14.90 -17.81
N THR A 141 -13.63 15.21 -18.86
CA THR A 141 -13.98 16.23 -19.85
C THR A 141 -15.30 15.93 -20.55
N MET A 142 -15.53 14.68 -20.95
CA MET A 142 -16.80 14.26 -21.57
C MET A 142 -18.00 14.30 -20.60
N ALA A 143 -17.79 14.07 -19.31
CA ALA A 143 -18.87 14.07 -18.31
C ALA A 143 -19.40 15.49 -17.97
N TYR A 144 -18.61 16.53 -18.26
CA TYR A 144 -18.95 17.93 -18.00
C TYR A 144 -19.24 18.75 -19.27
N ALA A 145 -19.28 18.13 -20.44
CA ALA A 145 -19.65 18.74 -21.73
C ALA A 145 -21.13 18.47 -22.04
#